data_AF-A0A0W0VAA7-F1
#
_entry.id   AF-A0A0W0VAA7-F1
#
_cell.length_a   1.000
_cell.length_b   1.000
_cell.length_c   1.000
_cell.angle_alpha   90.00
_cell.angle_beta   90.00
_cell.angle_gamma   90.00
#
_symmetry.space_group_name_H-M   'P 1'
#
loop_
_entity.id
_entity.type
_entity.pdbx_description
1 polymer ?
#
loop_
_entity_poly.entity_id
_entity_poly.type
_entity_poly.pdbx_seq_one_letter_code
_entity_poly.pdbx_strand_id
1 'polypeptide(L)'
;MALSPTAKQLFHNLLEDYKHSKDKHHHSIYNKLLIILDEIKSRPALYSDHKLISLLSTSAHVLAENNPHFSSCISKFIITYHQKHPLTLLIECDEFLESNDEEYSTAEQSSFSPFFKELQQALEIRAKRMENPDTKAKFSLLP
;
A
#
# COMPACT_ATOMS: atom_id res chain seq x y z
N MET A 1 -18.05 0.22 -5.32
CA MET A 1 -18.11 1.70 -5.36
C MET A 1 -17.92 2.18 -6.79
N ALA A 2 -18.74 3.12 -7.26
CA ALA A 2 -18.62 3.70 -8.60
C ALA A 2 -17.44 4.66 -8.69
N LEU A 3 -16.98 4.96 -9.90
CA LEU A 3 -15.90 5.90 -10.16
C LEU A 3 -16.27 7.32 -9.69
N SER A 4 -15.48 7.90 -8.79
CA SER A 4 -15.70 9.24 -8.23
C SER A 4 -15.52 10.33 -9.29
N PRO A 5 -16.23 11.46 -9.16
CA PRO A 5 -16.04 12.60 -10.04
C PRO A 5 -14.60 13.14 -9.99
N THR A 6 -13.95 13.03 -8.82
CA THR A 6 -12.55 13.43 -8.62
C THR A 6 -11.60 12.56 -9.44
N ALA A 7 -11.76 11.24 -9.41
CA ALA A 7 -10.95 10.32 -10.22
C ALA A 7 -11.16 10.57 -11.73
N LYS A 8 -12.40 10.78 -12.17
CA LYS A 8 -12.72 11.14 -13.57
C LYS A 8 -12.00 12.41 -14.02
N GLN A 9 -12.07 13.47 -13.21
CA GLN A 9 -11.42 14.73 -13.53
C GLN A 9 -9.89 14.58 -13.59
N LEU A 10 -9.30 13.87 -12.62
CA LEU A 10 -7.87 13.63 -12.61
C LEU A 10 -7.43 12.77 -13.81
N PHE A 11 -8.25 11.82 -14.24
CA PHE A 11 -7.98 11.01 -15.42
C PHE A 11 -8.03 11.83 -16.71
N HIS A 12 -8.97 12.76 -16.82
CA HIS A 12 -8.99 13.74 -17.91
C HIS A 12 -7.72 14.62 -17.92
N ASN A 13 -7.28 15.10 -16.76
CA ASN A 13 -6.05 15.89 -16.66
C ASN A 13 -4.82 15.08 -17.07
N LEU A 14 -4.76 13.79 -16.70
CA LEU A 14 -3.70 12.89 -17.13
C LEU A 14 -3.65 12.74 -18.65
N LEU A 15 -4.82 12.62 -19.30
CA LEU A 15 -4.90 12.54 -20.76
C LEU A 15 -4.39 13.80 -21.45
N GLU A 16 -4.75 14.98 -20.95
CA GLU A 16 -4.24 16.24 -21.49
C GLU A 16 -2.73 16.39 -21.26
N ASP A 17 -2.23 16.06 -20.06
CA ASP A 17 -0.80 16.06 -19.76
C ASP A 17 -0.04 15.09 -20.66
N TYR A 18 -0.61 13.93 -20.98
CA TYR A 18 0.04 12.90 -21.79
C TYR A 18 -0.07 13.11 -23.31
N LYS A 19 -0.98 13.98 -23.78
CA LYS A 19 -1.34 14.18 -25.19
C LYS A 19 -0.18 14.51 -26.12
N HIS A 20 0.85 15.18 -25.61
CA HIS A 20 2.02 15.61 -26.38
C HIS A 20 3.31 14.89 -25.94
N SER A 21 3.18 13.70 -25.37
CA SER A 21 4.33 12.91 -24.90
C SER A 21 5.23 12.45 -26.07
N LYS A 22 6.53 12.38 -25.79
CA LYS A 22 7.56 11.84 -26.69
C LYS A 22 7.95 10.40 -26.36
N ASP A 23 7.16 9.73 -25.53
CA ASP A 23 7.39 8.35 -25.16
C ASP A 23 7.38 7.42 -26.37
N LYS A 24 8.21 6.38 -26.31
CA LYS A 24 8.41 5.42 -27.40
C LYS A 24 7.11 4.77 -27.87
N HIS A 25 6.20 4.49 -26.94
CA HIS A 25 4.90 3.87 -27.23
C HIS A 25 3.72 4.83 -27.08
N HIS A 26 3.96 6.14 -27.17
CA HIS A 26 2.94 7.18 -26.94
C HIS A 26 1.62 6.91 -27.69
N HIS A 27 1.67 6.68 -29.00
CA HIS A 27 0.44 6.48 -29.79
C HIS A 27 -0.38 5.28 -29.30
N SER A 28 0.28 4.16 -28.99
CA SER A 28 -0.41 2.96 -28.48
C SER A 28 -0.98 3.18 -27.08
N ILE A 29 -0.23 3.86 -26.21
CA ILE A 29 -0.66 4.11 -24.82
C ILE A 29 -1.81 5.11 -24.82
N TYR A 30 -1.69 6.22 -25.55
CA TYR A 30 -2.71 7.25 -25.61
C TYR A 30 -4.03 6.72 -26.18
N ASN A 31 -3.99 5.93 -27.26
CA ASN A 31 -5.18 5.28 -27.80
C ASN A 31 -5.85 4.36 -26.78
N LYS A 32 -5.07 3.58 -26.00
CA LYS A 32 -5.63 2.74 -24.94
C LYS A 32 -6.28 3.56 -23.82
N LEU A 33 -5.68 4.69 -23.44
CA LEU A 33 -6.27 5.59 -22.45
C LEU A 33 -7.59 6.21 -22.94
N LEU A 34 -7.70 6.53 -24.23
CA LEU A 34 -8.95 7.00 -24.84
C LEU A 34 -10.02 5.90 -24.85
N ILE A 35 -9.66 4.66 -25.15
CA ILE A 35 -10.59 3.52 -25.06
C ILE A 35 -11.11 3.38 -23.62
N ILE A 36 -10.23 3.44 -22.63
CA ILE A 36 -10.62 3.41 -21.21
C ILE A 36 -11.57 4.56 -20.87
N LEU A 37 -11.33 5.76 -21.41
CA LEU A 37 -12.21 6.90 -21.22
C LEU A 37 -13.62 6.64 -21.78
N ASP A 38 -13.72 6.07 -22.97
CA ASP A 38 -15.00 5.73 -23.60
C ASP A 38 -15.71 4.57 -22.87
N GLU A 39 -14.96 3.60 -22.34
CA GLU A 39 -15.49 2.54 -21.49
C GLU A 39 -16.04 3.09 -20.16
N ILE A 40 -15.35 4.05 -19.54
CA ILE A 40 -15.83 4.72 -18.32
C ILE A 40 -17.14 5.47 -18.58
N LYS A 41 -17.29 6.09 -19.76
CA LYS A 41 -18.51 6.81 -20.16
C LYS A 41 -19.66 5.86 -20.47
N SER A 42 -19.39 4.80 -21.23
CA SER A 42 -20.41 3.86 -21.70
C SER A 42 -20.85 2.87 -20.63
N ARG A 43 -19.96 2.49 -19.71
CA ARG A 43 -20.20 1.48 -18.66
C ARG A 43 -19.61 1.92 -17.32
N PRO A 44 -20.13 2.99 -16.68
CA PRO A 44 -19.60 3.51 -15.43
C PRO A 44 -19.67 2.52 -14.26
N ALA A 45 -20.55 1.52 -14.33
CA ALA A 45 -20.68 0.49 -13.30
C ALA A 45 -19.49 -0.50 -13.24
N LEU A 46 -18.69 -0.59 -14.31
CA LEU A 46 -17.55 -1.52 -14.39
C LEU A 46 -16.25 -0.95 -13.79
N TYR A 47 -16.23 0.34 -13.48
CA TYR A 47 -15.06 1.06 -12.99
C TYR A 47 -15.32 1.58 -11.57
N SER A 48 -14.38 1.25 -10.69
CA SER A 48 -14.20 1.87 -9.38
C SER A 48 -12.88 2.64 -9.37
N ASP A 49 -12.73 3.57 -8.43
CA ASP A 49 -11.49 4.34 -8.28
C ASP A 49 -10.28 3.42 -8.09
N HIS A 50 -10.38 2.44 -7.20
CA HIS A 50 -9.35 1.44 -6.96
C HIS A 50 -8.98 0.68 -8.24
N LYS A 51 -9.97 0.23 -9.02
CA LYS A 51 -9.72 -0.53 -10.25
C LYS A 51 -9.00 0.31 -11.30
N LEU A 52 -9.38 1.58 -11.44
CA LEU A 52 -8.69 2.50 -12.36
C LEU A 52 -7.26 2.79 -11.89
N ILE A 53 -7.08 3.08 -10.61
CA ILE A 53 -5.76 3.35 -10.01
C ILE A 53 -4.84 2.14 -10.14
N SER A 54 -5.32 0.93 -9.81
CA SER A 54 -4.57 -0.32 -9.90
C SER A 54 -4.14 -0.65 -11.33
N LEU A 55 -5.05 -0.49 -12.30
CA LEU A 55 -4.73 -0.67 -13.72
C LEU A 55 -3.62 0.29 -14.16
N LEU A 56 -3.77 1.57 -13.83
CA LEU A 56 -2.82 2.61 -14.20
C LEU A 56 -1.47 2.41 -13.51
N SER A 57 -1.43 2.16 -12.20
CA SER A 57 -0.19 1.98 -11.44
C SER A 57 0.61 0.77 -11.93
N THR A 58 -0.05 -0.34 -12.19
CA THR A 58 0.58 -1.55 -12.73
C THR A 58 1.15 -1.29 -14.12
N SER A 59 0.37 -0.64 -14.99
CA SER A 59 0.82 -0.30 -16.34
C SER A 59 1.99 0.70 -16.33
N ALA A 60 2.00 1.67 -15.42
CA ALA A 60 3.10 2.62 -15.25
C ALA A 60 4.37 1.91 -14.84
N HIS A 61 4.29 0.97 -13.88
CA HIS A 61 5.44 0.22 -13.40
C HIS A 61 6.07 -0.64 -14.52
N VAL A 62 5.23 -1.38 -15.26
CA VAL A 62 5.71 -2.25 -16.36
C VAL A 62 6.31 -1.43 -17.51
N LEU A 63 5.78 -0.24 -17.79
CA LEU A 63 6.17 0.58 -18.94
C LEU A 63 7.20 1.67 -18.61
N ALA A 64 7.63 1.79 -17.35
CA ALA A 64 8.44 2.89 -16.83
C ALA A 64 9.75 3.10 -17.61
N GLU A 65 10.46 2.02 -17.94
CA GLU A 65 11.76 2.09 -18.63
C GLU A 65 11.65 2.68 -20.04
N ASN A 66 10.58 2.34 -20.76
CA ASN A 66 10.39 2.77 -22.15
C ASN A 66 9.55 4.05 -22.28
N ASN A 67 8.81 4.41 -21.23
CA ASN A 67 7.82 5.49 -21.25
C ASN A 67 7.85 6.29 -19.92
N PRO A 68 8.95 7.01 -19.64
CA PRO A 68 9.12 7.72 -18.37
C PRO A 68 8.09 8.84 -18.18
N HIS A 69 7.63 9.48 -19.27
CA HIS A 69 6.64 10.54 -19.17
C HIS A 69 5.27 9.99 -18.75
N PHE A 70 4.86 8.85 -19.31
CA PHE A 70 3.65 8.12 -18.88
C PHE A 70 3.69 7.78 -17.40
N SER A 71 4.81 7.23 -16.92
CA SER A 71 4.98 6.92 -15.50
C SER A 71 4.87 8.19 -14.65
N SER A 72 5.49 9.30 -15.06
CA SER A 72 5.41 10.58 -14.35
C SER A 72 3.97 11.12 -14.27
N CYS A 73 3.23 11.09 -15.37
CA CYS A 73 1.81 11.50 -15.40
C CYS A 73 0.96 10.66 -14.45
N ILE A 74 1.19 9.34 -14.40
CA ILE A 74 0.47 8.44 -13.48
C ILE A 74 0.87 8.71 -12.03
N SER A 75 2.15 8.90 -11.73
CA SER A 75 2.59 9.25 -10.37
C SER A 75 1.92 10.55 -9.90
N LYS A 76 1.87 11.58 -10.76
CA LYS A 76 1.19 12.85 -10.45
C LYS A 76 -0.32 12.64 -10.20
N PHE A 77 -0.98 11.82 -11.02
CA PHE A 77 -2.38 11.45 -10.84
C PHE A 77 -2.63 10.78 -9.48
N ILE A 78 -1.83 9.76 -9.14
CA ILE A 78 -1.95 8.99 -7.89
C ILE A 78 -1.74 9.91 -6.68
N ILE A 79 -0.66 10.70 -6.67
CA ILE A 79 -0.35 11.63 -5.59
C ILE A 79 -1.51 12.63 -5.39
N THR A 80 -2.01 13.21 -6.48
CA THR A 80 -3.10 14.20 -6.41
C THR A 80 -4.40 13.56 -5.94
N TYR A 81 -4.67 12.31 -6.34
CA TYR A 81 -5.83 11.57 -5.88
C TYR A 81 -5.76 11.33 -4.37
N HIS A 82 -4.62 10.87 -3.86
CA HIS A 82 -4.43 10.63 -2.42
C HIS A 82 -4.44 11.92 -1.59
N GLN A 83 -3.92 13.04 -2.11
CA GLN A 83 -4.02 14.33 -1.43
C GLN A 83 -5.48 14.77 -1.22
N LYS A 84 -6.38 14.40 -2.14
CA LYS A 84 -7.82 14.71 -2.05
C LYS A 84 -8.60 13.67 -1.26
N HIS A 85 -8.03 12.49 -1.04
CA HIS A 85 -8.64 11.36 -0.34
C HIS A 85 -7.66 10.69 0.65
N PRO A 86 -7.19 11.43 1.67
CA PRO A 86 -6.11 10.95 2.56
C PRO A 86 -6.55 9.79 3.46
N LEU A 87 -7.82 9.74 3.86
CA LEU A 87 -8.36 8.71 4.76
C LEU A 87 -8.57 7.36 4.06
N THR A 88 -8.60 7.31 2.72
CA THR A 88 -8.76 6.06 1.96
C THR A 88 -7.51 5.17 2.05
N LEU A 89 -6.33 5.74 2.35
CA LEU A 89 -5.09 4.99 2.58
C LEU A 89 -5.11 4.15 3.85
N LEU A 90 -5.95 4.49 4.84
CA LEU A 90 -6.04 3.77 6.10
C LEU A 90 -7.03 2.59 6.05
N ILE A 91 -7.87 2.52 5.02
CA ILE A 91 -8.96 1.54 4.91
C ILE A 91 -8.46 0.20 4.33
N GLU A 92 -7.34 0.18 3.61
CA GLU A 92 -6.77 -1.04 3.01
C GLU A 92 -5.73 -1.75 3.90
N CYS A 93 -5.41 -1.23 5.08
CA CYS A 93 -4.47 -1.89 6.00
C CYS A 93 -5.08 -3.08 6.76
N ASP A 94 -6.40 -3.23 6.77
CA ASP A 94 -7.06 -4.30 7.53
C ASP A 94 -7.10 -5.66 6.78
N GLU A 95 -6.82 -5.70 5.47
CA GLU A 95 -6.80 -6.95 4.68
C GLU A 95 -5.41 -7.61 4.55
N PHE A 96 -4.35 -7.01 5.11
CA PHE A 96 -2.98 -7.55 5.05
C PHE A 96 -2.42 -8.10 6.37
N LEU A 97 -3.23 -8.17 7.43
CA LEU A 97 -2.84 -8.77 8.72
C LEU A 97 -3.24 -10.24 8.85
N GLU A 98 -3.14 -11.00 7.76
CA GLU A 98 -3.06 -12.47 7.86
C GLU A 98 -1.64 -12.93 7.51
N SER A 99 -0.92 -13.29 8.59
CA SER A 99 0.18 -14.24 8.64
C SER A 99 1.42 -13.93 7.80
N ASN A 100 2.39 -13.27 8.42
CA ASN A 100 3.80 -13.67 8.30
C ASN A 100 4.45 -13.46 9.67
N ASP A 101 4.47 -14.54 10.45
CA ASP A 101 5.43 -14.72 11.54
C ASP A 101 6.82 -14.83 10.91
N GLU A 102 7.45 -13.70 10.62
CA GLU A 102 8.89 -13.66 10.35
C GLU A 102 9.58 -12.71 11.33
N GLU A 103 10.64 -13.24 11.92
CA GLU A 103 11.46 -12.70 13.00
C GLU A 103 11.88 -11.25 12.73
N TYR A 104 11.34 -10.31 13.50
CA TYR A 104 11.92 -8.98 13.64
C TYR A 104 13.24 -9.06 14.43
N SER A 105 14.33 -9.29 13.71
CA SER A 105 15.67 -9.02 14.24
C SER A 105 15.98 -7.53 14.15
N THR A 106 16.19 -6.94 15.33
CA THR A 106 16.99 -5.72 15.61
C THR A 106 16.56 -4.43 14.91
N ALA A 107 15.61 -3.72 15.52
CA ALA A 107 15.51 -2.27 15.40
C ALA A 107 16.18 -1.61 16.63
N GLU A 108 16.94 -0.57 16.33
CA GLU A 108 17.80 0.22 17.20
C GLU A 108 17.10 0.69 18.49
N GLN A 109 17.80 0.59 19.62
CA GLN A 109 17.33 1.02 20.94
C GLN A 109 17.30 2.56 21.04
N SER A 110 16.35 3.21 20.37
CA SER A 110 16.04 4.62 20.60
C SER A 110 15.03 4.74 21.75
N SER A 111 15.56 5.05 22.94
CA SER A 111 14.87 5.65 24.10
C SER A 111 13.43 5.18 24.39
N PHE A 112 13.29 3.92 24.80
CA PHE A 112 12.03 3.45 25.38
C PHE A 112 11.70 4.20 26.68
N SER A 113 10.43 4.58 26.82
CA SER A 113 9.84 5.16 28.05
C SER A 113 10.20 4.32 29.29
N PRO A 114 10.38 4.92 30.48
CA PRO A 114 10.75 4.20 31.71
C PRO A 114 9.81 3.01 32.01
N PHE A 115 8.53 3.15 31.67
CA PHE A 115 7.54 2.06 31.78
C PHE A 115 7.91 0.83 30.95
N PHE A 116 8.34 1.04 29.70
CA PHE A 116 8.70 -0.06 28.80
C PHE A 116 9.97 -0.80 29.26
N LYS A 117 10.92 -0.07 29.86
CA LYS A 117 12.11 -0.69 30.47
C LYS A 117 11.76 -1.57 31.66
N GLU A 118 10.84 -1.10 32.51
CA GLU A 118 10.36 -1.87 33.66
C GLU A 118 9.59 -3.13 33.20
N LEU A 119 8.73 -2.98 32.20
CA LEU A 119 8.00 -4.10 31.61
C LEU A 119 8.94 -5.14 30.99
N GLN A 120 9.96 -4.70 30.26
CA GLN A 120 10.96 -5.58 29.67
C GLN A 120 11.73 -6.36 30.76
N GLN A 121 12.17 -5.68 31.83
CA GLN A 121 12.84 -6.34 32.95
C GLN A 121 11.93 -7.35 33.66
N ALA A 122 10.66 -7.02 33.87
CA ALA A 122 9.69 -7.93 34.47
C ALA A 122 9.48 -9.19 33.63
N LEU A 123 9.45 -9.05 32.30
CA LEU A 123 9.34 -10.17 31.36
C LEU A 123 10.61 -11.04 31.35
N GLU A 124 11.80 -10.43 31.33
CA GLU A 124 13.07 -11.16 31.40
C GLU A 124 13.21 -11.97 32.70
N ILE A 125 12.83 -11.38 33.84
CA ILE A 125 12.82 -12.08 35.14
C ILE A 125 11.85 -13.27 35.10
N ARG A 126 10.66 -13.09 34.51
CA ARG A 126 9.66 -14.16 34.39
C ARG A 126 10.16 -15.29 33.50
N ALA A 127 10.76 -14.97 32.35
CA ALA A 127 11.32 -15.96 31.43
C ALA A 127 12.40 -16.81 32.12
N LYS A 128 13.36 -16.16 32.81
CA LYS A 128 14.42 -16.85 33.58
C LYS A 128 13.87 -17.78 34.67
N ARG A 129 12.74 -17.44 35.30
CA ARG A 129 12.08 -18.32 36.28
C ARG A 129 11.43 -19.55 35.66
N MET A 130 10.99 -19.46 34.40
CA MET A 130 10.43 -20.61 33.67
C MET A 130 11.51 -21.52 33.09
N GLU A 131 12.71 -20.99 32.86
CA GLU A 131 13.84 -21.73 32.30
C GLU A 131 14.64 -22.51 33.36
N ASN A 132 14.54 -22.13 34.63
CA ASN A 132 15.12 -22.91 35.73
C ASN A 132 14.43 -24.29 35.87
N PRO A 133 15.17 -25.42 35.83
CA PRO A 133 14.59 -26.76 35.92
C PRO A 133 13.99 -27.08 37.30
N ASP A 134 14.35 -26.34 38.36
CA ASP A 134 13.83 -26.55 39.72
C ASP A 134 12.36 -26.12 39.89
N THR A 135 11.83 -25.26 39.01
CA THR A 135 10.40 -24.91 39.00
C THR A 135 9.56 -25.95 38.25
N LYS A 136 10.14 -26.71 37.31
CA LYS A 136 9.45 -27.85 36.66
C LYS A 136 9.29 -29.03 37.62
N ALA A 137 10.25 -29.25 38.52
CA ALA A 137 10.20 -30.33 39.50
C ALA A 137 9.15 -30.11 40.62
N LYS A 138 8.75 -28.86 40.90
CA LYS A 138 7.75 -28.56 41.96
C LYS A 138 6.29 -28.70 41.51
N PHE A 139 5.99 -28.73 40.22
CA PHE A 139 4.62 -28.95 39.72
C PHE A 139 4.35 -30.40 39.28
N SER A 140 5.38 -31.24 39.19
CA SER A 140 5.24 -32.68 38.91
C SER A 140 5.11 -33.56 40.17
N LEU A 141 5.06 -32.96 41.37
CA LEU A 141 4.95 -33.64 42.65
C LEU A 141 3.83 -33.03 43.53
N LEU A 142 2.67 -32.80 42.95
CA LEU A 142 1.43 -32.69 43.71
C LEU A 142 0.61 -33.96 43.45
N PRO A 143 0.33 -34.79 44.48
CA PRO A 143 -0.58 -35.92 44.37
C PRO A 143 -2.03 -35.47 44.17
#